data_AF-A0A0W8CTE8-F1
#
_entry.id   AF-A0A0W8CTE8-F1
#
_cell.length_a   1.000
_cell.length_b   1.000
_cell.length_c   1.000
_cell.angle_alpha   90.00
_cell.angle_beta   90.00
_cell.angle_gamma   90.00
#
_symmetry.space_group_name_H-M   'P 1'
#
loop_
_entity.id
_entity.type
_entity.pdbx_description
1 polymer ?
#
loop_
_entity_poly.entity_id
_entity_poly.type
_entity_poly.pdbx_seq_one_letter_code
_entity_poly.pdbx_strand_id
1 'polypeptide(L)'
;MAAPLSIEAYKRKQNVLVAKAQKRRVNTSYNHTTSTSKESYTPDQRRYLDACVEKLADPDPRLLAALREARFVLKLDRFGEEELAFNMEFLQKTKTCSQISLSLGSVTINRDLRTKFDRLSLKRAFAYENEGASIVVRGEDISRGYATSIQTIAIALGKCPALHMISLAGCGLTDKAKDHIAKIIALHGVIKDESIWSSSLRGEAPFAPASPDLLINLSRNTLGDETTEAICDALHNDKWLLGLNLGGNHLSRQGTELFIDTLSKSNQTLAVLALADMKNPVGKSTLSTLDSILYDRNRYLQQVATESREKRMALGGLLLEWGVGKDTVVEIEYLIERLSSLEAEKREMQQYVNKVETENRQLRAELEARPKSMPASGISPIEAQIIAQLETSISSLAEQVEFMEHEKQHQPPSA
;
A
#
# COMPACT_ATOMS: atom_id res chain seq x y z
N MET A 1 -8.24 27.88 -6.54
CA MET A 1 -8.43 27.60 -5.10
C MET A 1 -9.68 26.75 -4.95
N ALA A 2 -9.54 25.49 -4.55
CA ALA A 2 -10.70 24.66 -4.21
C ALA A 2 -11.31 25.23 -2.92
N ALA A 3 -12.63 25.44 -2.88
CA ALA A 3 -13.32 25.89 -1.67
C ALA A 3 -13.04 24.89 -0.52
N PRO A 4 -12.77 25.36 0.71
CA PRO A 4 -12.54 24.46 1.83
C PRO A 4 -13.77 23.55 2.03
N LEU A 5 -13.52 22.25 2.18
CA LEU A 5 -14.53 21.23 2.49
C LEU A 5 -15.04 21.43 3.92
N SER A 6 -15.89 22.42 4.12
CA SER A 6 -16.57 22.66 5.41
C SER A 6 -17.66 21.61 5.65
N ILE A 7 -17.89 21.25 6.92
CA ILE A 7 -19.06 20.46 7.35
C ILE A 7 -20.36 21.03 6.77
N GLU A 8 -20.49 22.36 6.68
CA GLU A 8 -21.67 22.99 6.10
C GLU A 8 -21.82 22.69 4.60
N ALA A 9 -20.71 22.66 3.86
CA ALA A 9 -20.72 22.30 2.44
C ALA A 9 -21.14 20.84 2.25
N TYR A 10 -20.67 19.93 3.11
CA TYR A 10 -21.10 18.52 3.08
C TYR A 10 -22.58 18.35 3.44
N LYS A 11 -23.05 18.98 4.53
CA LYS A 11 -24.47 18.98 4.93
C LYS A 11 -25.36 19.53 3.83
N ARG A 12 -24.99 20.65 3.19
CA ARG A 12 -25.70 21.20 2.03
C ARG A 12 -25.72 20.22 0.86
N LYS A 13 -24.61 19.54 0.55
CA LYS A 13 -24.54 18.53 -0.51
C LYS A 13 -25.44 17.32 -0.22
N GLN A 14 -25.44 16.81 1.01
CA GLN A 14 -26.35 15.73 1.44
C GLN A 14 -27.82 16.14 1.30
N ASN A 15 -28.19 17.33 1.78
CA ASN A 15 -29.55 17.86 1.65
C ASN A 15 -29.99 17.99 0.19
N VAL A 16 -29.09 18.45 -0.70
CA VAL A 16 -29.35 18.52 -2.15
C VAL A 16 -29.52 17.13 -2.76
N LEU A 17 -28.72 16.14 -2.37
CA LEU A 17 -28.83 14.76 -2.84
C LEU A 17 -30.13 14.10 -2.38
N VAL A 18 -30.52 14.29 -1.12
CA VAL A 18 -31.80 13.83 -0.57
C VAL A 18 -32.96 14.49 -1.30
N ALA A 19 -32.92 15.81 -1.52
CA ALA A 19 -33.94 16.53 -2.28
C ALA A 19 -34.03 16.09 -3.75
N LYS A 20 -32.89 15.78 -4.40
CA LYS A 20 -32.85 15.22 -5.76
C LYS A 20 -33.39 13.79 -5.80
N ALA A 21 -33.11 12.96 -4.80
CA ALA A 21 -33.65 11.60 -4.69
C ALA A 21 -35.17 11.61 -4.44
N GLN A 22 -35.65 12.54 -3.61
CA GLN A 22 -37.09 12.77 -3.40
C GLN A 22 -37.77 13.28 -4.67
N LYS A 23 -37.16 14.23 -5.41
CA LYS A 23 -37.68 14.66 -6.72
C LYS A 23 -37.70 13.55 -7.78
N ARG A 24 -36.71 12.65 -7.79
CA ARG A 24 -36.70 11.47 -8.66
C ARG A 24 -37.78 10.44 -8.30
N ARG A 25 -38.16 10.35 -7.02
CA ARG A 25 -39.30 9.53 -6.57
C ARG A 25 -40.67 10.13 -6.94
N VAL A 26 -40.74 11.44 -7.21
CA VAL A 26 -41.98 12.12 -7.61
C VAL A 26 -42.17 12.11 -9.14
N ASN A 27 -41.09 12.04 -9.93
CA ASN A 27 -41.14 11.95 -11.39
C ASN A 27 -40.75 10.55 -11.89
N THR A 28 -41.65 9.58 -11.79
CA THR A 28 -41.56 8.32 -12.53
C THR A 28 -42.26 8.46 -13.88
N SER A 29 -41.57 9.03 -14.86
CA SER A 29 -41.77 8.65 -16.27
C SER A 29 -40.57 9.07 -17.12
N TYR A 30 -40.02 8.06 -17.78
CA TYR A 30 -39.09 8.08 -18.90
C TYR A 30 -37.62 8.51 -18.71
N ASN A 31 -36.79 7.61 -19.24
CA ASN A 31 -35.41 7.70 -19.70
C ASN A 31 -34.28 7.45 -18.69
N HIS A 32 -33.75 6.24 -18.85
CA HIS A 32 -32.53 5.72 -18.29
C HIS A 32 -31.34 6.34 -19.03
N THR A 33 -30.67 7.30 -18.41
CA THR A 33 -29.30 7.68 -18.76
C THR A 33 -28.48 7.70 -17.48
N THR A 34 -27.63 6.69 -17.33
CA THR A 34 -26.61 6.54 -16.29
C THR A 34 -25.55 7.62 -16.46
N SER A 35 -25.81 8.80 -15.92
CA SER A 35 -24.78 9.81 -15.66
C SER A 35 -23.97 9.35 -14.44
N THR A 36 -22.88 8.63 -14.67
CA THR A 36 -21.83 8.37 -13.69
C THR A 36 -21.16 9.70 -13.32
N SER A 37 -21.68 10.39 -12.31
CA SER A 37 -21.03 11.59 -11.77
C SER A 37 -19.70 11.20 -11.12
N LYS A 38 -18.60 11.81 -11.59
CA LYS A 38 -17.20 11.70 -11.10
C LYS A 38 -16.99 12.03 -9.59
N GLU A 39 -18.05 12.16 -8.78
CA GLU A 39 -18.01 12.69 -7.41
C GLU A 39 -18.71 11.81 -6.35
N SER A 40 -18.76 10.49 -6.55
CA SER A 40 -19.30 9.57 -5.53
C SER A 40 -18.24 9.27 -4.47
N TYR A 41 -18.46 9.68 -3.22
CA TYR A 41 -17.63 9.27 -2.07
C TYR A 41 -17.69 7.75 -1.85
N THR A 42 -16.55 7.13 -1.52
CA THR A 42 -16.46 5.72 -1.12
C THR A 42 -17.17 5.49 0.24
N PRO A 43 -17.48 4.23 0.62
CA PRO A 43 -18.06 3.93 1.93
C PRO A 43 -17.22 4.48 3.10
N ASP A 44 -15.89 4.41 3.01
CA ASP A 44 -14.97 4.92 4.05
C ASP A 44 -14.98 6.44 4.13
N GLN A 45 -14.98 7.12 2.97
CA GLN A 45 -15.12 8.56 2.91
C GLN A 45 -16.44 9.04 3.53
N ARG A 46 -17.55 8.31 3.29
CA ARG A 46 -18.85 8.64 3.90
C ARG A 46 -18.82 8.42 5.40
N ARG A 47 -18.32 7.28 5.87
CA ARG A 47 -18.18 6.98 7.31
C ARG A 47 -17.37 8.05 8.03
N TYR A 48 -16.27 8.51 7.43
CA TYR A 48 -15.47 9.60 7.99
C TYR A 48 -16.24 10.92 8.05
N LEU A 49 -16.87 11.32 6.94
CA LEU A 49 -17.65 12.57 6.88
C LEU A 49 -18.83 12.56 7.85
N ASP A 50 -19.50 11.42 8.02
CA ASP A 50 -20.60 11.26 8.96
C ASP A 50 -20.08 11.34 10.42
N ALA A 51 -18.92 10.74 10.72
CA ALA A 51 -18.26 10.87 12.02
C ALA A 51 -17.83 12.32 12.33
N CYS A 52 -17.32 13.05 11.32
CA CYS A 52 -17.02 14.48 11.41
C CYS A 52 -18.27 15.30 11.73
N VAL A 53 -19.41 14.98 11.09
CA VAL A 53 -20.70 15.64 11.38
C VAL A 53 -21.17 15.38 12.81
N GLU A 54 -21.07 14.14 13.29
CA GLU A 54 -21.45 13.74 14.65
C GLU A 54 -20.63 14.46 15.72
N LYS A 55 -19.31 14.55 15.50
CA LYS A 55 -18.35 15.14 16.45
C LYS A 55 -18.13 16.64 16.25
N LEU A 56 -18.83 17.27 15.31
CA LEU A 56 -18.67 18.68 14.95
C LEU A 56 -17.21 19.05 14.59
N ALA A 57 -16.49 18.11 13.98
CA ALA A 57 -15.11 18.27 13.56
C ALA A 57 -15.03 18.53 12.05
N ASP A 58 -14.21 19.49 11.62
CA ASP A 58 -13.99 19.71 10.19
C ASP A 58 -13.19 18.55 9.59
N PRO A 59 -13.58 18.00 8.42
CA PRO A 59 -12.89 16.88 7.83
C PRO A 59 -11.50 17.29 7.31
N ASP A 60 -10.48 16.49 7.63
CA ASP A 60 -9.15 16.66 7.07
C ASP A 60 -9.17 16.30 5.56
N PRO A 61 -8.83 17.23 4.65
CA PRO A 61 -8.88 16.96 3.22
C PRO A 61 -7.90 15.89 2.74
N ARG A 62 -6.73 15.75 3.40
CA ARG A 62 -5.72 14.74 3.09
C ARG A 62 -6.19 13.37 3.52
N LEU A 63 -6.74 13.24 4.73
CA LEU A 63 -7.33 11.99 5.19
C LEU A 63 -8.51 11.60 4.31
N LEU A 64 -9.41 12.53 4.00
CA LEU A 64 -10.54 12.26 3.13
C LEU A 64 -10.10 11.77 1.74
N ALA A 65 -9.08 12.37 1.14
CA ALA A 65 -8.51 11.91 -0.13
C ALA A 65 -7.89 10.51 0.01
N ALA A 66 -7.09 10.28 1.05
CA ALA A 66 -6.42 9.02 1.31
C ALA A 66 -7.39 7.84 1.50
N LEU A 67 -8.52 8.07 2.17
CA LEU A 67 -9.55 7.04 2.38
C LEU A 67 -10.18 6.51 1.09
N ARG A 68 -10.05 7.24 -0.03
CA ARG A 68 -10.46 6.72 -1.35
C ARG A 68 -9.59 5.55 -1.80
N GLU A 69 -8.32 5.57 -1.43
CA GLU A 69 -7.30 4.60 -1.82
C GLU A 69 -7.04 3.56 -0.72
N ALA A 70 -7.97 3.42 0.25
CA ALA A 70 -7.78 2.57 1.43
C ALA A 70 -6.57 2.98 2.30
N ARG A 71 -6.22 4.27 2.30
CA ARG A 71 -5.09 4.81 3.08
C ARG A 71 -5.62 5.66 4.23
N PHE A 72 -4.99 5.54 5.39
CA PHE A 72 -5.21 6.42 6.53
C PHE A 72 -4.01 7.33 6.67
N VAL A 73 -4.13 8.57 6.17
CA VAL A 73 -3.04 9.55 6.24
C VAL A 73 -3.47 10.70 7.14
N LEU A 74 -2.75 10.88 8.24
CA LEU A 74 -3.00 11.95 9.19
C LEU A 74 -1.70 12.71 9.41
N LYS A 75 -1.68 13.98 8.98
CA LYS A 75 -0.55 14.88 9.24
C LYS A 75 -0.98 15.91 10.27
N LEU A 76 -0.63 15.64 11.52
CA LEU A 76 -0.93 16.51 12.63
C LEU A 76 0.18 17.56 12.82
N ASP A 77 0.16 18.65 12.04
CA ASP A 77 1.07 19.79 12.25
C ASP A 77 0.68 20.66 13.46
N ARG A 78 -0.60 20.67 13.83
CA ARG A 78 -1.18 21.54 14.85
C ARG A 78 -2.33 20.87 15.59
N PHE A 79 -2.12 20.00 16.57
CA PHE A 79 -3.28 19.31 17.14
C PHE A 79 -3.25 19.14 18.64
N GLY A 80 -4.41 19.45 19.22
CA GLY A 80 -4.78 19.11 20.58
C GLY A 80 -5.21 17.65 20.66
N GLU A 81 -5.19 17.14 21.88
CA GLU A 81 -5.47 15.74 22.23
C GLU A 81 -6.82 15.24 21.69
N GLU A 82 -7.83 16.12 21.59
CA GLU A 82 -9.19 15.78 21.14
C GLU A 82 -9.26 15.36 19.66
N GLU A 83 -8.53 16.05 18.77
CA GLU A 83 -8.56 15.72 17.35
C GLU A 83 -7.78 14.45 17.04
N LEU A 84 -6.66 14.26 17.74
CA LEU A 84 -5.92 13.00 17.71
C LEU A 84 -6.82 11.87 18.21
N ALA A 85 -7.50 12.05 19.35
CA ALA A 85 -8.42 11.05 19.90
C ALA A 85 -9.56 10.71 18.94
N PHE A 86 -10.19 11.72 18.32
CA PHE A 86 -11.24 11.52 17.31
C PHE A 86 -10.74 10.67 16.12
N ASN A 87 -9.62 11.05 15.52
CA ASN A 87 -9.08 10.34 14.36
C ASN A 87 -8.61 8.93 14.73
N MET A 88 -8.04 8.75 15.93
CA MET A 88 -7.67 7.44 16.46
C MET A 88 -8.90 6.55 16.71
N GLU A 89 -9.99 7.09 17.27
CA GLU A 89 -11.26 6.37 17.43
C GLU A 89 -11.82 5.93 16.07
N PHE A 90 -11.75 6.80 15.06
CA PHE A 90 -12.18 6.48 13.71
C PHE A 90 -11.28 5.40 13.06
N LEU A 91 -9.96 5.48 13.24
CA LEU A 91 -9.03 4.45 12.76
C LEU A 91 -9.37 3.07 13.35
N GLN A 92 -9.68 2.97 14.64
CA GLN A 92 -10.09 1.70 15.27
C GLN A 92 -11.37 1.09 14.67
N LYS A 93 -12.22 1.89 14.03
CA LYS A 93 -13.46 1.43 13.38
C LYS A 93 -13.25 1.10 11.90
N THR A 94 -12.09 1.44 11.34
CA THR A 94 -11.77 1.24 9.94
C THR A 94 -11.06 -0.11 9.77
N LYS A 95 -11.55 -0.93 8.84
CA LYS A 95 -11.06 -2.31 8.60
C LYS A 95 -10.39 -2.50 7.24
N THR A 96 -10.55 -1.50 6.39
CA THR A 96 -10.22 -1.55 4.96
C THR A 96 -8.84 -0.96 4.67
N CYS A 97 -8.15 -0.40 5.68
CA CYS A 97 -6.88 0.27 5.46
C CYS A 97 -5.77 -0.69 5.04
N SER A 98 -5.10 -0.36 3.94
CA SER A 98 -3.88 -1.03 3.46
C SER A 98 -2.60 -0.29 3.87
N GLN A 99 -2.71 1.02 4.11
CA GLN A 99 -1.62 1.86 4.59
C GLN A 99 -2.09 2.81 5.70
N ILE A 100 -1.30 2.92 6.77
CA ILE A 100 -1.47 3.91 7.82
C ILE A 100 -0.22 4.78 7.86
N SER A 101 -0.39 6.10 7.79
CA SER A 101 0.71 7.07 7.88
C SER A 101 0.30 8.19 8.83
N LEU A 102 0.98 8.25 9.97
CA LEU A 102 0.84 9.34 10.92
C LEU A 102 2.13 10.15 10.93
N SER A 103 1.99 11.46 10.75
CA SER A 103 3.07 12.42 10.95
C SER A 103 2.61 13.40 12.00
N LEU A 104 3.33 13.45 13.12
CA LEU A 104 2.88 14.15 14.32
C LEU A 104 3.89 15.24 14.66
N GLY A 105 3.64 16.46 14.18
CA GLY A 105 4.32 17.68 14.59
C GLY A 105 5.83 17.71 14.33
N SER A 106 6.22 18.09 13.11
CA SER A 106 7.61 18.44 12.75
C SER A 106 7.82 19.95 12.77
N VAL A 107 7.49 20.65 13.87
CA VAL A 107 7.88 22.07 14.01
C VAL A 107 8.62 22.29 15.31
N THR A 108 9.93 22.04 15.26
CA THR A 108 10.90 22.56 16.23
C THR A 108 10.92 24.08 16.13
N ILE A 109 10.21 24.79 17.00
CA ILE A 109 10.38 26.23 17.15
C ILE A 109 11.79 26.49 17.70
N ASN A 110 12.63 27.17 16.92
CA ASN A 110 13.95 27.63 17.34
C ASN A 110 13.84 28.50 18.62
N ARG A 111 14.71 28.27 19.61
CA ARG A 111 14.67 28.91 20.95
C ARG A 111 14.67 30.45 20.89
N ASP A 112 15.26 31.04 19.84
CA ASP A 112 15.27 32.48 19.63
C ASP A 112 13.93 33.05 19.15
N LEU A 113 13.16 32.28 18.38
CA LEU A 113 11.81 32.67 17.98
C LEU A 113 10.87 32.66 19.20
N ARG A 114 11.04 31.69 20.10
CA ARG A 114 10.31 31.57 21.37
C ARG A 114 10.44 32.84 22.22
N THR A 115 11.67 33.32 22.42
CA THR A 115 11.97 34.48 23.28
C THR A 115 11.46 35.79 22.67
N LYS A 116 11.44 35.91 21.34
CA LYS A 116 10.90 37.08 20.64
C LYS A 116 9.37 37.14 20.69
N PHE A 117 8.68 36.01 20.60
CA PHE A 117 7.21 35.99 20.65
C PHE A 117 6.65 36.33 22.03
N ASP A 118 7.28 35.85 23.11
CA ASP A 118 6.89 36.19 24.48
C ASP A 118 7.09 37.69 24.78
N ARG A 119 8.18 38.30 24.28
CA ARG A 119 8.44 39.75 24.42
C ARG A 119 7.40 40.62 23.71
N LEU A 120 6.80 40.14 22.63
CA LEU A 120 5.83 40.89 21.81
C LEU A 120 4.38 40.65 22.22
N SER A 121 4.09 39.84 23.25
CA SER A 121 2.73 39.49 23.69
C SER A 121 1.83 38.95 22.56
N LEU A 122 2.42 38.33 21.52
CA LEU A 122 1.69 37.77 20.39
C LEU A 122 1.18 36.37 20.77
N LYS A 123 -0.12 36.24 21.03
CA LYS A 123 -0.77 34.96 21.40
C LYS A 123 -0.82 33.91 20.28
N ARG A 124 -0.55 34.31 19.03
CA ARG A 124 -0.50 33.45 17.83
C ARG A 124 0.59 34.00 16.91
N ALA A 125 1.50 33.15 16.45
CA ALA A 125 2.54 33.52 15.50
C ALA A 125 2.27 32.82 14.15
N PHE A 126 2.67 33.42 13.04
CA PHE A 126 2.54 32.85 11.69
C PHE A 126 3.92 32.85 11.03
N ALA A 127 4.35 31.72 10.46
CA ALA A 127 5.51 31.60 9.59
C ALA A 127 5.03 31.49 8.14
N TYR A 128 5.57 32.31 7.25
CA TYR A 128 5.31 32.19 5.81
C TYR A 128 6.22 31.12 5.22
N GLU A 129 5.61 30.08 4.64
CA GLU A 129 6.27 29.09 3.80
C GLU A 129 5.92 29.34 2.32
N ASN A 130 6.62 28.66 1.41
CA ASN A 130 6.43 28.81 -0.04
C ASN A 130 4.99 28.48 -0.51
N GLU A 131 4.19 27.79 0.30
CA GLU A 131 2.78 27.45 0.04
C GLU A 131 1.76 28.24 0.90
N GLY A 132 2.20 29.23 1.70
CA GLY A 132 1.32 30.09 2.51
C GLY A 132 1.74 30.25 3.98
N ALA A 133 0.93 30.97 4.76
CA ALA A 133 1.21 31.25 6.18
C ALA A 133 0.74 30.10 7.10
N SER A 134 1.66 29.50 7.86
CA SER A 134 1.40 28.49 8.89
C SER A 134 1.48 29.08 10.30
N ILE A 135 0.57 28.73 11.21
CA ILE A 135 0.62 29.21 12.60
C ILE A 135 1.75 28.49 13.36
N VAL A 136 2.66 29.24 13.96
CA VAL A 136 3.70 28.80 14.88
C VAL A 136 3.05 28.54 16.25
N VAL A 137 2.97 27.28 16.66
CA VAL A 137 2.30 26.83 17.88
C VAL A 137 3.29 26.20 18.87
N ARG A 138 3.10 26.52 20.17
CA ARG A 138 3.85 25.97 21.31
C ARG A 138 3.92 24.43 21.27
N GLY A 139 5.12 23.87 21.33
CA GLY A 139 5.32 22.46 21.72
C GLY A 139 5.16 22.33 23.23
N GLU A 140 4.02 21.81 23.68
CA GLU A 140 3.91 21.19 25.00
C GLU A 140 4.52 19.79 24.99
N ASP A 141 4.90 19.29 26.16
CA ASP A 141 5.58 18.00 26.32
C ASP A 141 4.64 16.84 25.92
N ILE A 142 4.86 16.46 24.67
CA ILE A 142 4.22 15.48 23.79
C ILE A 142 4.16 14.07 24.40
N SER A 143 4.91 13.78 25.47
CA SER A 143 5.16 12.42 25.99
C SER A 143 3.95 11.63 26.55
N ARG A 144 2.75 12.22 26.72
CA ARG A 144 1.54 11.49 27.19
C ARG A 144 0.55 11.11 26.08
N GLY A 145 0.44 11.87 24.99
CA GLY A 145 -0.58 11.65 23.95
C GLY A 145 -0.23 10.62 22.87
N TYR A 146 1.07 10.31 22.67
CA TYR A 146 1.49 9.38 21.61
C TYR A 146 1.43 7.91 22.02
N ALA A 147 1.58 7.60 23.31
CA ALA A 147 1.48 6.23 23.79
C ALA A 147 0.08 5.65 23.50
N THR A 148 -0.98 6.42 23.78
CA THR A 148 -2.37 6.04 23.45
C THR A 148 -2.60 5.91 21.94
N SER A 149 -1.90 6.69 21.13
CA SER A 149 -1.99 6.65 19.67
C SER A 149 -1.33 5.40 19.08
N ILE A 150 -0.11 5.04 19.50
CA ILE A 150 0.54 3.79 19.05
C ILE A 150 -0.22 2.57 19.56
N GLN A 151 -0.69 2.60 20.81
CA GLN A 151 -1.55 1.55 21.33
C GLN A 151 -2.81 1.39 20.48
N THR A 152 -3.42 2.51 20.05
CA THR A 152 -4.58 2.49 19.16
C THR A 152 -4.24 1.87 17.80
N ILE A 153 -3.07 2.17 17.24
CA ILE A 153 -2.62 1.54 15.99
C ILE A 153 -2.45 0.03 16.19
N ALA A 154 -1.82 -0.40 17.28
CA ALA A 154 -1.70 -1.81 17.61
C ALA A 154 -3.08 -2.50 17.67
N ILE A 155 -4.09 -1.84 18.23
CA ILE A 155 -5.47 -2.36 18.26
C ILE A 155 -6.13 -2.33 16.87
N ALA A 156 -5.90 -1.29 16.07
CA ALA A 156 -6.45 -1.15 14.73
C ALA A 156 -5.85 -2.16 13.74
N LEU A 157 -4.60 -2.59 13.95
CA LEU A 157 -3.97 -3.66 13.17
C LEU A 157 -4.84 -4.89 13.14
N GLY A 158 -5.32 -5.34 14.32
CA GLY A 158 -6.23 -6.47 14.51
C GLY A 158 -7.48 -6.48 13.62
N LYS A 159 -7.79 -5.35 12.98
CA LYS A 159 -8.98 -5.16 12.16
C LYS A 159 -8.66 -4.93 10.67
N CYS A 160 -7.39 -4.78 10.30
CA CYS A 160 -6.94 -4.45 8.95
C CYS A 160 -6.03 -5.54 8.37
N PRO A 161 -6.57 -6.68 7.88
CA PRO A 161 -5.76 -7.79 7.36
C PRO A 161 -4.99 -7.44 6.07
N ALA A 162 -5.45 -6.42 5.33
CA ALA A 162 -4.80 -5.93 4.12
C ALA A 162 -3.67 -4.92 4.40
N LEU A 163 -3.38 -4.61 5.67
CA LEU A 163 -2.37 -3.63 6.02
C LEU A 163 -0.97 -4.16 5.69
N HIS A 164 -0.24 -3.40 4.89
CA HIS A 164 1.12 -3.71 4.47
C HIS A 164 2.08 -2.53 4.70
N MET A 165 1.60 -1.37 5.17
CA MET A 165 2.44 -0.20 5.41
C MET A 165 2.00 0.58 6.65
N ILE A 166 2.96 0.86 7.54
CA ILE A 166 2.82 1.75 8.69
C ILE A 166 3.93 2.79 8.65
N SER A 167 3.59 4.07 8.69
CA SER A 167 4.57 5.14 8.91
C SER A 167 4.25 5.93 10.18
N LEU A 168 5.23 6.00 11.07
CA LEU A 168 5.26 6.81 12.29
C LEU A 168 6.53 7.69 12.30
N ALA A 169 6.95 8.12 11.11
CA ALA A 169 8.17 8.87 10.95
C ALA A 169 8.03 10.29 11.54
N GLY A 170 9.01 10.73 12.33
CA GLY A 170 9.00 12.08 12.89
C GLY A 170 7.91 12.31 13.94
N CYS A 171 7.44 11.26 14.62
CA CYS A 171 6.38 11.36 15.62
C CYS A 171 6.89 11.63 17.05
N GLY A 172 8.20 11.89 17.22
CA GLY A 172 8.80 12.14 18.53
C GLY A 172 8.83 10.90 19.44
N LEU A 173 8.88 9.70 18.85
CA LEU A 173 8.87 8.45 19.61
C LEU A 173 10.17 8.24 20.38
N THR A 174 10.07 7.76 21.60
CA THR A 174 11.21 7.41 22.49
C THR A 174 11.14 5.92 22.82
N ASP A 175 12.14 5.41 23.53
CA ASP A 175 12.15 4.01 24.03
C ASP A 175 10.96 3.65 24.92
N LYS A 176 10.20 4.63 25.42
CA LYS A 176 8.91 4.39 26.10
C LYS A 176 7.86 3.73 25.19
N ALA A 177 8.01 3.80 23.87
CA ALA A 177 7.10 3.19 22.91
C ALA A 177 7.47 1.74 22.53
N LYS A 178 8.57 1.20 23.07
CA LYS A 178 9.15 -0.10 22.65
C LYS A 178 8.14 -1.24 22.66
N ASP A 179 7.39 -1.39 23.75
CA ASP A 179 6.41 -2.47 23.90
C ASP A 179 5.29 -2.37 22.86
N HIS A 180 4.92 -1.16 22.49
CA HIS A 180 3.83 -0.92 21.54
C HIS A 180 4.31 -1.16 20.10
N ILE A 181 5.56 -0.82 19.79
CA ILE A 181 6.20 -1.12 18.50
C ILE A 181 6.38 -2.65 18.34
N ALA A 182 6.89 -3.34 19.37
CA ALA A 182 6.99 -4.79 19.37
C ALA A 182 5.62 -5.46 19.20
N LYS A 183 4.60 -4.93 19.90
CA LYS A 183 3.22 -5.41 19.78
C LYS A 183 2.62 -5.21 18.39
N ILE A 184 2.97 -4.13 17.69
CA ILE A 184 2.56 -3.91 16.29
C ILE A 184 3.07 -5.04 15.40
N ILE A 185 4.35 -5.40 15.52
CA ILE A 185 4.97 -6.49 14.76
C ILE A 185 4.29 -7.83 15.09
N ALA A 186 4.18 -8.16 16.39
CA ALA A 186 3.60 -9.42 16.83
C ALA A 186 2.12 -9.58 16.43
N LEU A 187 1.29 -8.53 16.59
CA LEU A 187 -0.12 -8.59 16.23
C LEU A 187 -0.33 -8.72 14.73
N HIS A 188 0.46 -8.01 13.92
CA HIS A 188 0.39 -8.17 12.47
C HIS A 188 0.67 -9.62 12.05
N GLY A 189 1.69 -10.23 12.64
CA GLY A 189 2.01 -11.63 12.37
C GLY A 189 0.87 -12.59 12.69
N VAL A 190 0.22 -12.42 13.85
CA VAL A 190 -0.96 -13.23 14.23
C VAL A 190 -2.08 -13.09 13.20
N ILE A 191 -2.37 -11.87 12.73
CA ILE A 191 -3.47 -11.62 11.78
C ILE A 191 -3.20 -12.25 10.42
N LYS A 192 -1.95 -12.18 9.95
CA LYS A 192 -1.55 -12.79 8.69
C LYS A 192 -1.59 -14.32 8.77
N ASP A 193 -1.07 -14.89 9.86
CA ASP A 193 -1.15 -16.32 10.12
C ASP A 193 -2.61 -16.80 10.17
N GLU A 194 -3.50 -16.09 10.88
CA GLU A 194 -4.93 -16.39 10.93
C GLU A 194 -5.60 -16.29 9.55
N SER A 195 -5.27 -15.25 8.78
CA SER A 195 -5.81 -15.06 7.43
C SER A 195 -5.46 -16.24 6.51
N ILE A 196 -4.19 -16.68 6.57
CA ILE A 196 -3.72 -17.79 5.75
C ILE A 196 -4.32 -19.09 6.23
N TRP A 197 -4.31 -19.35 7.54
CA TRP A 197 -4.91 -20.55 8.07
C TRP A 197 -6.40 -20.66 7.72
N SER A 198 -7.14 -19.54 7.78
CA SER A 198 -8.55 -19.51 7.38
C SER A 198 -8.75 -19.85 5.90
N SER A 199 -7.92 -19.30 4.99
CA SER A 199 -7.98 -19.64 3.56
C SER A 199 -7.66 -21.12 3.29
N SER A 200 -6.63 -21.66 3.95
CA SER A 200 -6.25 -23.08 3.81
C SER A 200 -7.36 -24.02 4.28
N LEU A 201 -8.05 -23.70 5.39
CA LEU A 201 -9.17 -24.48 5.89
C LEU A 201 -10.38 -24.49 4.95
N ARG A 202 -10.53 -23.46 4.10
CA ARG A 202 -11.63 -23.36 3.12
C ARG A 202 -11.35 -24.13 1.83
N GLY A 203 -10.17 -24.76 1.70
CA GLY A 203 -9.76 -25.43 0.47
C GLY A 203 -9.55 -24.45 -0.68
N GLU A 204 -9.37 -23.16 -0.39
CA GLU A 204 -8.92 -22.19 -1.38
C GLU A 204 -7.53 -22.63 -1.85
N ALA A 205 -7.29 -22.61 -3.17
CA ALA A 205 -5.98 -22.93 -3.71
C ALA A 205 -4.94 -22.08 -2.96
N PRO A 206 -3.81 -22.67 -2.53
CA PRO A 206 -2.79 -21.90 -1.83
C PRO A 206 -2.46 -20.69 -2.69
N PHE A 207 -2.72 -19.49 -2.17
CA PHE A 207 -2.12 -18.28 -2.71
C PHE A 207 -0.60 -18.52 -2.77
N ALA A 208 0.09 -17.84 -3.70
CA ALA A 208 1.55 -17.85 -3.77
C ALA A 208 2.17 -17.84 -2.37
N PRO A 209 3.27 -18.58 -2.13
CA PRO A 209 3.82 -18.78 -0.79
C PRO A 209 3.87 -17.45 -0.05
N ALA A 210 3.15 -17.42 1.08
CA ALA A 210 3.15 -16.38 2.11
C ALA A 210 4.40 -15.49 2.05
N SER A 211 4.30 -14.34 1.38
CA SER A 211 5.39 -13.37 1.30
C SER A 211 5.30 -12.39 2.47
N PRO A 212 6.44 -12.07 3.12
CA PRO A 212 6.48 -10.91 3.99
C PRO A 212 6.14 -9.66 3.16
N ASP A 213 5.21 -8.85 3.64
CA ASP A 213 4.71 -7.67 2.93
C ASP A 213 4.62 -6.41 3.80
N LEU A 214 4.81 -6.53 5.12
CA LEU A 214 4.71 -5.39 6.02
C LEU A 214 5.96 -4.52 5.96
N LEU A 215 5.74 -3.23 5.78
CA LEU A 215 6.76 -2.19 5.81
C LEU A 215 6.44 -1.21 6.95
N ILE A 216 7.39 -1.01 7.87
CA ILE A 216 7.26 -0.08 8.99
C ILE A 216 8.32 1.02 8.87
N ASN A 217 7.88 2.28 8.87
CA ASN A 217 8.76 3.44 8.91
C ASN A 217 8.70 4.13 10.27
N LEU A 218 9.78 4.02 11.04
CA LEU A 218 10.00 4.66 12.35
C LEU A 218 11.13 5.71 12.30
N SER A 219 11.49 6.18 11.11
CA SER A 219 12.58 7.14 10.94
C SER A 219 12.33 8.48 11.63
N ARG A 220 13.41 9.22 11.90
CA ARG A 220 13.39 10.57 12.51
C ARG A 220 12.70 10.61 13.87
N ASN A 221 12.88 9.58 14.68
CA ASN A 221 12.42 9.54 16.07
C ASN A 221 13.64 9.58 17.03
N THR A 222 13.40 9.31 18.31
CA THR A 222 14.41 9.23 19.38
C THR A 222 14.49 7.82 19.97
N LEU A 223 14.44 6.80 19.11
CA LEU A 223 14.54 5.39 19.50
C LEU A 223 16.02 5.01 19.72
N GLY A 224 16.28 4.21 20.74
CA GLY A 224 17.60 3.69 21.11
C GLY A 224 17.63 2.17 21.15
N ASP A 225 18.58 1.64 21.93
CA ASP A 225 18.85 0.20 22.00
C ASP A 225 17.75 -0.58 22.74
N GLU A 226 17.01 0.05 23.66
CA GLU A 226 15.88 -0.61 24.32
C GLU A 226 14.74 -0.92 23.35
N THR A 227 14.44 0.00 22.42
CA THR A 227 13.48 -0.30 21.35
C THR A 227 14.02 -1.35 20.40
N THR A 228 15.34 -1.35 20.16
CA THR A 228 15.99 -2.34 19.30
C THR A 228 15.85 -3.75 19.86
N GLU A 229 16.07 -3.92 21.17
CA GLU A 229 15.86 -5.18 21.88
C GLU A 229 14.41 -5.67 21.73
N ALA A 230 13.44 -4.80 22.01
CA ALA A 230 12.02 -5.17 21.90
C ALA A 230 11.61 -5.54 20.46
N ILE A 231 12.15 -4.86 19.44
CA ILE A 231 11.93 -5.21 18.04
C ILE A 231 12.57 -6.57 17.73
N CYS A 232 13.80 -6.82 18.17
CA CYS A 232 14.50 -8.07 17.93
C CYS A 232 13.79 -9.28 18.57
N ASP A 233 13.26 -9.10 19.78
CA ASP A 233 12.43 -10.10 20.44
C ASP A 233 11.16 -10.40 19.64
N ALA A 234 10.47 -9.36 19.15
CA ALA A 234 9.28 -9.52 18.31
C ALA A 234 9.60 -10.23 16.98
N LEU A 235 10.79 -9.98 16.41
CA LEU A 235 11.23 -10.57 15.15
C LEU A 235 11.54 -12.07 15.25
N HIS A 236 11.79 -12.60 16.45
CA HIS A 236 12.20 -14.01 16.63
C HIS A 236 11.18 -15.01 16.05
N ASN A 237 9.88 -14.69 16.13
CA ASN A 237 8.81 -15.52 15.59
C ASN A 237 8.09 -14.89 14.40
N ASP A 238 8.51 -13.70 13.98
CA ASP A 238 7.88 -12.98 12.88
C ASP A 238 8.32 -13.55 11.52
N LYS A 239 7.35 -13.65 10.61
CA LYS A 239 7.51 -14.11 9.23
C LYS A 239 6.98 -13.10 8.21
N TRP A 240 6.56 -11.92 8.67
CA TRP A 240 5.72 -10.99 7.90
C TRP A 240 6.34 -9.61 7.70
N LEU A 241 7.19 -9.13 8.61
CA LEU A 241 7.90 -7.87 8.41
C LEU A 241 8.93 -8.02 7.27
N LEU A 242 8.69 -7.28 6.19
CA LEU A 242 9.55 -7.20 5.02
C LEU A 242 10.62 -6.12 5.17
N GLY A 243 10.24 -4.97 5.75
CA GLY A 243 11.15 -3.84 5.85
C GLY A 243 10.88 -2.92 7.02
N LEU A 244 11.96 -2.42 7.60
CA LEU A 244 11.97 -1.54 8.75
C LEU A 244 12.90 -0.36 8.50
N ASN A 245 12.39 0.87 8.64
CA ASN A 245 13.20 2.08 8.57
C ASN A 245 13.35 2.70 9.95
N LEU A 246 14.61 2.78 10.42
CA LEU A 246 15.01 3.39 11.68
C LEU A 246 15.94 4.60 11.47
N GLY A 247 16.09 5.09 10.25
CA GLY A 247 17.00 6.18 9.95
C GLY A 247 16.75 7.43 10.82
N GLY A 248 17.81 8.14 11.21
CA GLY A 248 17.70 9.34 12.05
C GLY A 248 17.42 9.10 13.54
N ASN A 249 17.51 7.85 14.03
CA ASN A 249 17.36 7.50 15.44
C ASN A 249 18.73 7.40 16.17
N HIS A 250 18.73 6.93 17.43
CA HIS A 250 19.86 6.91 18.35
C HIS A 250 20.39 5.49 18.66
N LEU A 251 20.15 4.50 17.80
CA LEU A 251 20.67 3.15 17.99
C LEU A 251 22.20 3.16 18.02
N SER A 252 22.78 2.45 18.98
CA SER A 252 24.22 2.29 19.06
C SER A 252 24.72 1.18 18.13
N ARG A 253 26.05 0.99 18.13
CA ARG A 253 26.66 -0.19 17.50
C ARG A 253 26.12 -1.50 18.09
N GLN A 254 25.88 -1.55 19.39
CA GLN A 254 25.36 -2.74 20.07
C GLN A 254 23.94 -3.07 19.59
N GLY A 255 23.06 -2.06 19.46
CA GLY A 255 21.73 -2.26 18.87
C GLY A 255 21.80 -2.80 17.44
N THR A 256 22.75 -2.31 16.63
CA THR A 256 22.91 -2.81 15.25
C THR A 256 23.46 -4.23 15.21
N GLU A 257 24.41 -4.58 16.10
CA GLU A 257 24.92 -5.94 16.23
C GLU A 257 23.84 -6.91 16.73
N LEU A 258 22.90 -6.45 17.58
CA LEU A 258 21.74 -7.23 17.99
C LEU A 258 20.83 -7.56 16.80
N PHE A 259 20.56 -6.60 15.91
CA PHE A 259 19.84 -6.89 14.67
C PHE A 259 20.57 -7.96 13.85
N ILE A 260 21.88 -7.84 13.64
CA ILE A 260 22.66 -8.84 12.89
C ILE A 260 22.50 -10.23 13.51
N ASP A 261 22.57 -10.34 14.84
CA ASP A 261 22.43 -11.61 15.55
C ASP A 261 21.02 -12.21 15.35
N THR A 262 19.98 -11.42 15.57
CA THR A 262 18.58 -11.83 15.41
C THR A 262 18.24 -12.22 13.98
N LEU A 263 18.70 -11.43 12.99
CA LEU A 263 18.49 -11.75 11.58
C LEU A 263 19.25 -13.00 11.18
N SER A 264 20.46 -13.22 11.71
CA SER A 264 21.24 -14.42 11.38
C SER A 264 20.64 -15.69 11.99
N LYS A 265 20.15 -15.62 13.22
CA LYS A 265 19.76 -16.81 14.00
C LYS A 265 18.28 -17.16 13.93
N SER A 266 17.38 -16.18 13.85
CA SER A 266 15.95 -16.42 14.08
C SER A 266 15.01 -15.81 13.05
N ASN A 267 15.36 -14.68 12.44
CA ASN A 267 14.47 -14.02 11.47
C ASN A 267 15.03 -14.08 10.04
N GLN A 268 14.29 -14.69 9.12
CA GLN A 268 14.71 -14.86 7.72
C GLN A 268 13.91 -14.03 6.71
N THR A 269 13.02 -13.15 7.18
CA THR A 269 12.05 -12.44 6.32
C THR A 269 12.32 -10.96 6.19
N LEU A 270 12.95 -10.31 7.19
CA LEU A 270 13.31 -8.90 7.08
C LEU A 270 14.37 -8.73 6.00
N ALA A 271 13.98 -8.10 4.89
CA ALA A 271 14.81 -7.86 3.71
C ALA A 271 15.35 -6.42 3.64
N VAL A 272 14.77 -5.49 4.42
CA VAL A 272 15.22 -4.10 4.46
C VAL A 272 15.33 -3.62 5.90
N LEU A 273 16.52 -3.16 6.29
CA LEU A 273 16.74 -2.42 7.52
C LEU A 273 17.46 -1.11 7.19
N ALA A 274 16.71 -0.01 7.10
CA ALA A 274 17.27 1.28 6.75
C ALA A 274 17.78 2.03 7.99
N LEU A 275 19.08 2.32 8.01
CA LEU A 275 19.80 2.98 9.09
C LEU A 275 20.49 4.28 8.60
N ALA A 276 19.85 5.01 7.69
CA ALA A 276 20.39 6.28 7.19
C ALA A 276 20.42 7.36 8.30
N ASP A 277 21.39 8.28 8.24
CA ASP A 277 21.47 9.46 9.13
C ASP A 277 21.40 9.18 10.64
N MET A 278 21.89 8.01 11.09
CA MET A 278 21.90 7.66 12.52
C MET A 278 22.71 8.65 13.35
N LYS A 279 22.19 8.99 14.53
CA LYS A 279 22.86 9.90 15.47
C LYS A 279 24.13 9.30 16.04
N ASN A 280 24.17 7.97 16.15
CA ASN A 280 25.33 7.20 16.56
C ASN A 280 25.79 6.37 15.36
N PRO A 281 26.77 6.84 14.57
CA PRO A 281 27.18 6.14 13.36
C PRO A 281 27.84 4.81 13.69
N VAL A 282 27.52 3.80 12.88
CA VAL A 282 28.03 2.43 13.03
C VAL A 282 29.23 2.23 12.10
N GLY A 283 30.18 1.36 12.50
CA GLY A 283 31.34 1.04 11.68
C GLY A 283 30.99 0.36 10.35
N LYS A 284 31.74 0.67 9.29
CA LYS A 284 31.52 0.12 7.94
C LYS A 284 31.47 -1.40 7.89
N SER A 285 32.26 -2.10 8.71
CA SER A 285 32.28 -3.57 8.76
C SER A 285 30.97 -4.16 9.27
N THR A 286 30.35 -3.54 10.27
CA THR A 286 29.05 -3.98 10.80
C THR A 286 27.96 -3.76 9.76
N LEU A 287 27.99 -2.60 9.08
CA LEU A 287 27.04 -2.31 8.00
C LEU A 287 27.21 -3.28 6.82
N SER A 288 28.44 -3.63 6.41
CA SER A 288 28.64 -4.60 5.33
C SER A 288 28.12 -6.00 5.67
N THR A 289 28.24 -6.43 6.92
CA THR A 289 27.66 -7.70 7.36
C THR A 289 26.13 -7.66 7.28
N LEU A 290 25.53 -6.57 7.76
CA LEU A 290 24.09 -6.36 7.67
C LEU A 290 23.61 -6.34 6.21
N ASP A 291 24.28 -5.57 5.36
CA ASP A 291 23.95 -5.46 3.93
C ASP A 291 24.01 -6.82 3.23
N SER A 292 25.02 -7.66 3.53
CA SER A 292 25.11 -9.02 3.00
C SER A 292 23.92 -9.88 3.41
N ILE A 293 23.50 -9.85 4.67
CA ILE A 293 22.36 -10.62 5.18
C ILE A 293 21.06 -10.19 4.49
N LEU A 294 20.87 -8.89 4.30
CA LEU A 294 19.68 -8.33 3.67
C LEU A 294 19.66 -8.58 2.16
N TYR A 295 20.82 -8.51 1.50
CA TYR A 295 20.96 -8.76 0.06
C TYR A 295 20.48 -10.17 -0.32
N ASP A 296 20.82 -11.19 0.48
CA ASP A 296 20.34 -12.58 0.27
C ASP A 296 18.80 -12.71 0.33
N ARG A 297 18.12 -11.69 0.85
CA ARG A 297 16.67 -11.62 1.04
C ARG A 297 15.99 -10.68 0.03
N ASN A 298 16.74 -10.06 -0.89
CA ASN A 298 16.20 -9.22 -1.96
C ASN A 298 15.13 -9.95 -2.79
N ARG A 299 15.16 -11.29 -2.85
CA ARG A 299 14.12 -12.11 -3.47
C ARG A 299 12.70 -11.79 -2.97
N TYR A 300 12.52 -11.42 -1.70
CA TYR A 300 11.21 -11.04 -1.17
C TYR A 300 10.75 -9.69 -1.71
N LEU A 301 11.67 -8.74 -1.90
CA LEU A 301 11.37 -7.46 -2.54
C LEU A 301 10.99 -7.66 -4.00
N GLN A 302 11.69 -8.55 -4.71
CA GLN A 302 11.37 -8.94 -6.09
C GLN A 302 10.00 -9.64 -6.16
N GLN A 303 9.68 -10.53 -5.22
CA GLN A 303 8.37 -11.17 -5.14
C GLN A 303 7.26 -10.12 -5.01
N VAL A 304 7.33 -9.22 -4.03
CA VAL A 304 6.34 -8.15 -3.84
C VAL A 304 6.27 -7.22 -5.06
N ALA A 305 7.40 -6.92 -5.70
CA ALA A 305 7.46 -6.14 -6.93
C ALA A 305 6.75 -6.83 -8.11
N THR A 306 6.80 -8.16 -8.20
CA THR A 306 6.19 -8.90 -9.31
C THR A 306 4.67 -9.08 -9.15
N GLU A 307 4.13 -8.95 -7.94
CA GLU A 307 2.70 -9.11 -7.65
C GLU A 307 1.80 -8.10 -8.40
N SER A 308 2.21 -6.83 -8.47
CA SER A 308 1.49 -5.82 -9.25
C SER A 308 2.38 -4.63 -9.61
N ARG A 309 2.01 -3.90 -10.68
CA ARG A 309 2.68 -2.65 -11.05
C ARG A 309 2.62 -1.62 -9.93
N GLU A 310 1.46 -1.49 -9.27
CA GLU A 310 1.24 -0.54 -8.17
C GLU A 310 2.15 -0.85 -6.98
N LYS A 311 2.22 -2.13 -6.57
CA LYS A 311 3.13 -2.57 -5.49
C LYS A 311 4.59 -2.29 -5.84
N ARG A 312 5.00 -2.56 -7.08
CA ARG A 312 6.36 -2.30 -7.56
C ARG A 312 6.75 -0.82 -7.50
N MET A 313 5.90 0.06 -8.05
CA MET A 313 6.15 1.50 -8.05
C MET A 313 6.18 2.06 -6.63
N ALA A 314 5.26 1.61 -5.76
CA ALA A 314 5.21 2.02 -4.36
C ALA A 314 6.45 1.55 -3.59
N LEU A 315 6.87 0.30 -3.78
CA LEU A 315 8.06 -0.26 -3.15
C LEU A 315 9.33 0.47 -3.62
N GLY A 316 9.53 0.63 -4.93
CA GLY A 316 10.71 1.32 -5.47
C GLY A 316 10.83 2.77 -4.96
N GLY A 317 9.72 3.52 -4.98
CA GLY A 317 9.70 4.88 -4.43
C GLY A 317 10.03 4.93 -2.94
N LEU A 318 9.48 3.99 -2.16
CA LEU A 318 9.72 3.93 -0.72
C LEU A 318 11.19 3.57 -0.40
N LEU A 319 11.79 2.62 -1.11
CA LEU A 319 13.18 2.22 -0.89
C LEU A 319 14.14 3.38 -1.17
N LEU A 320 13.86 4.18 -2.20
CA LEU A 320 14.56 5.44 -2.47
C LEU A 320 14.40 6.43 -1.32
N GLU A 321 13.17 6.64 -0.83
CA GLU A 321 12.90 7.52 0.32
C GLU A 321 13.62 7.07 1.60
N TRP A 322 13.81 5.76 1.77
CA TRP A 322 14.48 5.16 2.91
C TRP A 322 16.01 5.19 2.78
N GLY A 323 16.54 5.63 1.63
CA GLY A 323 17.97 5.68 1.37
C GLY A 323 18.59 4.29 1.19
N VAL A 324 17.81 3.31 0.73
CA VAL A 324 18.31 1.96 0.43
C VAL A 324 19.27 2.03 -0.77
N GLY A 325 20.27 1.15 -0.77
CA GLY A 325 21.34 1.11 -1.76
C GLY A 325 20.83 1.11 -3.20
N LYS A 326 21.56 1.82 -4.07
CA LYS A 326 21.17 1.99 -5.49
C LYS A 326 21.02 0.67 -6.21
N ASP A 327 21.84 -0.33 -5.92
CA ASP A 327 21.81 -1.62 -6.62
C ASP A 327 20.48 -2.35 -6.41
N THR A 328 20.00 -2.47 -5.16
CA THR A 328 18.69 -3.06 -4.85
C THR A 328 17.55 -2.28 -5.52
N VAL A 329 17.63 -0.94 -5.53
CA VAL A 329 16.60 -0.12 -6.18
C VAL A 329 16.61 -0.32 -7.70
N VAL A 330 17.79 -0.34 -8.32
CA VAL A 330 17.97 -0.54 -9.77
C VAL A 330 17.48 -1.92 -10.19
N GLU A 331 17.69 -2.97 -9.40
CA GLU A 331 17.10 -4.29 -9.69
C GLU A 331 15.57 -4.24 -9.73
N ILE A 332 14.94 -3.57 -8.76
CA ILE A 332 13.49 -3.41 -8.73
C ILE A 332 13.02 -2.52 -9.89
N GLU A 333 13.78 -1.47 -10.23
CA GLU A 333 13.48 -0.57 -11.35
C GLU A 333 13.59 -1.28 -12.71
N TYR A 334 14.60 -2.14 -12.89
CA TYR A 334 14.71 -2.98 -14.06
C TYR A 334 13.51 -3.93 -14.20
N LEU A 335 13.03 -4.51 -13.09
CA LEU A 335 11.77 -5.27 -13.07
C LEU A 335 10.56 -4.40 -13.44
N ILE A 336 10.56 -3.09 -13.14
CA ILE A 336 9.52 -2.14 -13.61
C ILE A 336 9.50 -2.14 -15.14
N GLU A 337 10.63 -1.88 -15.77
CA GLU A 337 10.73 -1.74 -17.23
C GLU A 337 10.42 -3.06 -17.94
N ARG A 338 11.03 -4.17 -17.51
CA ARG A 338 10.91 -5.47 -18.17
C ARG A 338 9.47 -5.98 -18.19
N LEU A 339 8.79 -5.94 -17.05
CA LEU A 339 7.40 -6.41 -16.95
C LEU A 339 6.42 -5.41 -17.61
N SER A 340 6.72 -4.11 -17.63
CA SER A 340 5.92 -3.15 -18.41
C SER A 340 5.94 -3.48 -19.91
N SER A 341 7.12 -3.87 -20.43
CA SER A 341 7.27 -4.32 -21.82
C SER A 341 6.48 -5.60 -22.09
N LEU A 342 6.58 -6.59 -21.20
CA LEU A 342 5.84 -7.86 -21.34
C LEU A 342 4.32 -7.66 -21.26
N GLU A 343 3.84 -6.76 -20.40
CA GLU A 343 2.43 -6.39 -20.33
C GLU A 343 1.95 -5.71 -21.63
N ALA A 344 2.79 -4.89 -22.27
CA ALA A 344 2.47 -4.26 -23.54
C ALA A 344 2.37 -5.30 -24.67
N GLU A 345 3.35 -6.19 -24.79
CA GLU A 345 3.35 -7.29 -25.77
C GLU A 345 2.14 -8.22 -25.57
N LYS A 346 1.81 -8.56 -24.32
CA LYS A 346 0.60 -9.33 -23.99
C LYS A 346 -0.68 -8.62 -24.45
N ARG A 347 -0.77 -7.29 -24.33
CA ARG A 347 -1.93 -6.52 -24.80
C ARG A 347 -2.04 -6.54 -26.33
N GLU A 348 -0.92 -6.43 -27.04
CA GLU A 348 -0.90 -6.53 -28.50
C GLU A 348 -1.35 -7.91 -28.97
N MET A 349 -0.81 -8.98 -28.36
CA MET A 349 -1.26 -10.34 -28.65
C MET A 349 -2.75 -10.54 -28.34
N GLN A 350 -3.26 -10.00 -27.23
CA GLN A 350 -4.69 -10.10 -26.91
C GLN A 350 -5.57 -9.35 -27.93
N GLN A 351 -5.13 -8.20 -28.44
CA GLN A 351 -5.83 -7.49 -29.51
C GLN A 351 -5.87 -8.30 -30.80
N TYR A 352 -4.76 -8.97 -31.15
CA TYR A 352 -4.71 -9.86 -32.29
C TYR A 352 -5.66 -11.06 -32.14
N VAL A 353 -5.67 -11.72 -30.97
CA VAL A 353 -6.60 -12.81 -30.67
C VAL A 353 -8.05 -12.34 -30.81
N ASN A 354 -8.40 -11.20 -30.21
CA ASN A 354 -9.76 -10.64 -30.31
C ASN A 354 -10.16 -10.37 -31.76
N LYS A 355 -9.22 -9.88 -32.59
CA LYS A 355 -9.46 -9.64 -34.02
C LYS A 355 -9.75 -10.96 -34.75
N VAL A 356 -8.91 -11.98 -34.55
CA VAL A 356 -9.11 -13.31 -35.16
C VAL A 356 -10.44 -13.94 -34.71
N GLU A 357 -10.81 -13.79 -33.44
CA GLU A 357 -12.11 -14.25 -32.93
C GLU A 357 -13.31 -13.50 -33.55
N THR A 358 -13.16 -12.20 -33.82
CA THR A 358 -14.21 -11.44 -34.53
C THR A 358 -14.34 -11.86 -35.99
N GLU A 359 -13.22 -12.06 -36.69
CA GLU A 359 -13.21 -12.54 -38.07
C GLU A 359 -13.82 -13.96 -38.17
N ASN A 360 -13.46 -14.86 -37.25
CA ASN A 360 -14.06 -16.19 -37.17
C ASN A 360 -15.57 -16.16 -36.92
N ARG A 361 -16.05 -15.26 -36.07
CA ARG A 361 -17.50 -15.08 -35.85
C ARG A 361 -18.22 -14.57 -37.09
N GLN A 362 -17.62 -13.63 -37.82
CA GLN A 362 -18.18 -13.12 -39.07
C GLN A 362 -18.26 -14.23 -40.13
N LEU A 363 -17.18 -14.98 -40.33
CA LEU A 363 -17.14 -16.09 -41.29
C LEU A 363 -18.19 -17.16 -40.96
N ARG A 364 -18.38 -17.50 -39.68
CA ARG A 364 -19.44 -18.44 -39.26
C ARG A 364 -20.84 -17.91 -39.59
N ALA A 365 -21.10 -16.63 -39.32
CA ALA A 365 -22.39 -16.00 -39.64
C ALA A 365 -22.65 -15.95 -41.16
N GLU A 366 -21.63 -15.66 -41.97
CA GLU A 366 -21.71 -15.72 -43.44
C GLU A 366 -22.00 -17.15 -43.94
N LEU A 367 -21.38 -18.16 -43.31
CA LEU A 367 -21.61 -19.56 -43.63
C LEU A 367 -23.06 -20.00 -43.33
N GLU A 368 -23.61 -19.56 -42.19
CA GLU A 368 -25.00 -19.81 -41.78
C GLU A 368 -26.03 -19.06 -42.63
N ALA A 369 -25.70 -17.86 -43.11
CA ALA A 369 -26.56 -17.04 -43.97
C ALA A 369 -26.62 -17.52 -45.42
N ARG A 370 -25.75 -18.46 -45.82
CA ARG A 370 -25.69 -18.97 -47.19
C ARG A 370 -26.93 -19.84 -47.50
N PRO A 371 -27.73 -19.51 -48.53
CA PRO A 371 -28.97 -20.25 -48.82
C PRO A 371 -28.67 -21.72 -49.16
N LYS A 372 -29.48 -22.64 -48.61
CA LYS A 372 -29.46 -24.08 -48.94
C LYS A 372 -29.93 -24.31 -50.37
N SER A 373 -29.13 -23.91 -51.36
CA SER A 373 -29.35 -24.23 -52.76
C SER A 373 -28.02 -24.43 -53.47
N MET A 374 -27.50 -25.65 -53.40
CA MET A 374 -26.91 -26.41 -54.51
C MET A 374 -26.37 -27.74 -53.95
N PRO A 375 -26.56 -28.88 -54.64
CA PRO A 375 -25.87 -30.11 -54.30
C PRO A 375 -24.37 -29.91 -54.57
N ALA A 376 -23.55 -30.31 -53.62
CA ALA A 376 -22.10 -30.17 -53.64
C ALA A 376 -21.50 -30.75 -54.93
N SER A 377 -20.82 -29.90 -55.71
CA SER A 377 -19.67 -30.40 -56.47
C SER A 377 -18.66 -30.87 -55.42
N GLY A 378 -18.29 -32.15 -55.46
CA GLY A 378 -17.37 -32.75 -54.49
C GLY A 378 -16.13 -31.87 -54.28
N ILE A 379 -15.68 -31.81 -53.02
CA ILE A 379 -14.48 -31.09 -52.59
C ILE A 379 -13.37 -31.39 -53.60
N SER A 380 -12.83 -30.34 -54.23
CA SER A 380 -11.72 -30.50 -55.16
C SER A 380 -10.58 -31.24 -54.46
N PRO A 381 -9.82 -32.14 -55.14
CA PRO A 381 -8.66 -32.80 -54.54
C PRO A 381 -7.69 -31.81 -53.88
N ILE A 382 -7.60 -30.59 -54.44
CA ILE A 382 -6.76 -29.50 -53.92
C ILE A 382 -7.36 -28.93 -52.63
N GLU A 383 -8.67 -28.74 -52.55
CA GLU A 383 -9.34 -28.27 -51.33
C GLU A 383 -9.25 -29.30 -50.21
N ALA A 384 -9.41 -30.59 -50.52
CA ALA A 384 -9.23 -31.68 -49.55
C ALA A 384 -7.79 -31.74 -49.02
N GLN A 385 -6.80 -31.53 -49.89
CA GLN A 385 -5.39 -31.44 -49.50
C GLN A 385 -5.14 -30.26 -48.56
N ILE A 386 -5.69 -29.07 -48.87
CA ILE A 386 -5.55 -27.87 -48.05
C ILE A 386 -6.22 -28.08 -46.68
N ILE A 387 -7.41 -28.67 -46.64
CA ILE A 387 -8.12 -28.99 -45.39
C ILE A 387 -7.31 -29.96 -44.53
N ALA A 388 -6.81 -31.07 -45.11
CA ALA A 388 -5.99 -32.03 -44.38
C ALA A 388 -4.70 -31.38 -43.82
N GLN A 389 -4.08 -30.49 -44.59
CA GLN A 389 -2.86 -29.79 -44.19
C GLN A 389 -3.12 -28.77 -43.07
N LEU A 390 -4.28 -28.10 -43.09
CA LEU A 390 -4.73 -27.24 -42.01
C LEU A 390 -5.07 -28.03 -40.75
N GLU A 391 -5.78 -29.15 -40.86
CA GLU A 391 -6.09 -30.03 -39.72
C GLU A 391 -4.81 -30.56 -39.05
N THR A 392 -3.83 -30.98 -39.84
CA THR A 392 -2.52 -31.43 -39.32
C THR A 392 -1.78 -30.29 -38.59
N SER A 393 -1.83 -29.09 -39.15
CA SER A 393 -1.19 -27.90 -38.55
C SER A 393 -1.88 -27.47 -37.25
N ILE A 394 -3.21 -27.53 -37.20
CA ILE A 394 -4.01 -27.22 -36.00
C ILE A 394 -3.72 -28.23 -34.89
N SER A 395 -3.68 -29.53 -35.20
CA SER A 395 -3.33 -30.57 -34.22
C SER A 395 -1.92 -30.38 -33.66
N SER A 396 -0.94 -30.06 -34.51
CA SER A 396 0.43 -29.79 -34.06
C SER A 396 0.52 -28.54 -33.17
N LEU A 397 -0.22 -27.48 -33.50
CA LEU A 397 -0.31 -26.27 -32.67
C LEU A 397 -0.99 -26.56 -31.32
N ALA A 398 -2.04 -27.37 -31.30
CA ALA A 398 -2.72 -27.77 -30.07
C ALA A 398 -1.78 -28.57 -29.14
N GLU A 399 -1.02 -29.51 -29.68
CA GLU A 399 0.00 -30.26 -28.92
C GLU A 399 1.10 -29.35 -28.37
N GLN A 400 1.56 -28.35 -29.15
CA GLN A 400 2.55 -27.38 -28.68
C GLN A 400 2.00 -26.50 -27.55
N VAL A 401 0.73 -26.09 -27.64
CA VAL A 401 0.08 -25.31 -26.58
C VAL A 401 -0.08 -26.16 -25.31
N GLU A 402 -0.54 -27.41 -25.42
CA GLU A 402 -0.62 -28.33 -24.28
C GLU A 402 0.76 -28.58 -23.65
N PHE A 403 1.81 -28.73 -24.46
CA PHE A 403 3.17 -28.87 -23.97
C PHE A 403 3.65 -27.63 -23.22
N MET A 404 3.40 -26.43 -23.75
CA MET A 404 3.74 -25.18 -23.06
C MET A 404 2.93 -24.99 -21.77
N GLU A 405 1.66 -25.38 -21.74
CA GLU A 405 0.83 -25.34 -20.53
C GLU A 405 1.31 -26.35 -19.48
N HIS A 406 1.72 -27.54 -19.91
CA HIS A 406 2.30 -28.56 -19.05
C HIS A 406 3.65 -28.13 -18.47
N GLU A 407 4.56 -27.54 -19.27
CA GLU A 407 5.81 -26.97 -18.77
C GLU A 407 5.57 -25.82 -17.78
N LYS A 408 4.55 -25.00 -18.02
CA LYS A 408 4.19 -23.91 -17.11
C LYS A 408 3.62 -24.39 -15.77
N GLN A 409 3.00 -25.57 -15.73
CA GLN A 409 2.54 -26.20 -14.48
C GLN A 409 3.66 -26.95 -13.74
N HIS A 410 4.73 -27.34 -14.42
CA HIS A 410 5.81 -28.17 -13.86
C HIS A 410 7.16 -27.43 -13.74
N GLN A 411 7.21 -26.13 -14.04
CA GLN A 411 8.39 -25.32 -13.73
C GLN A 411 8.61 -25.28 -12.21
N PRO A 412 9.76 -25.74 -11.71
CA PRO A 412 10.09 -25.55 -10.31
C PRO A 412 10.20 -24.04 -10.02
N PRO A 413 9.84 -23.57 -8.82
CA PRO A 413 10.04 -22.17 -8.46
C PRO A 413 11.53 -21.84 -8.69
N SER A 414 11.79 -20.80 -9.47
CA SER A 414 13.15 -20.35 -9.75
C SER A 414 13.88 -20.13 -8.42
N ALA A 415 14.98 -20.86 -8.23
CA ALA A 415 15.79 -20.90 -7.02
C ALA A 415 16.36 -19.53 -6.64
#